data_AF-A0A0P7N3D5-F1
#
_entry.id   AF-A0A0P7N3D5-F1
#
_cell.length_a   1.000
_cell.length_b   1.000
_cell.length_c   1.000
_cell.angle_alpha   90.00
_cell.angle_beta   90.00
_cell.angle_gamma   90.00
#
_symmetry.space_group_name_H-M   'P 1'
#
loop_
_entity.id
_entity.type
_entity.pdbx_description
1 polymer ?
#
loop_
_entity_poly.entity_id
_entity_poly.type
_entity_poly.pdbx_seq_one_letter_code
_entity_poly.pdbx_strand_id
1 'polypeptide(L)' 'MYMVMPSPNQRISPQHAMQIAVQRVPGQIIHYGMDMENGTLIYEIFILTAHNKIYEVEVNAKTGVIRKIEEENDYD' A
#
# COMPACT_ATOMS: atom_id res chain seq x y z
N MET A 1 -18.08 17.96 -0.51
CA MET A 1 -17.51 17.50 -1.79
C MET A 1 -17.21 16.03 -1.63
N TYR A 2 -17.98 15.16 -2.26
CA TYR A 2 -17.90 13.70 -2.08
C TYR A 2 -16.98 13.13 -3.16
N MET A 3 -15.85 12.54 -2.76
CA MET A 3 -15.00 11.77 -3.67
C MET A 3 -15.83 10.58 -4.17
N VAL A 4 -16.03 10.51 -5.49
CA VAL A 4 -16.68 9.35 -6.12
C VAL A 4 -15.71 8.17 -6.00
N MET A 5 -15.93 7.31 -5.00
CA MET A 5 -15.21 6.05 -4.90
C MET A 5 -15.66 5.16 -6.06
N PRO A 6 -14.75 4.71 -6.94
CA PRO A 6 -15.13 3.77 -7.99
C PRO A 6 -15.67 2.47 -7.37
N SER A 7 -16.70 1.92 -8.00
CA SER A 7 -17.46 0.75 -7.55
C SER A 7 -16.57 -0.45 -7.16
N PRO A 8 -16.90 -1.19 -6.08
CA PRO A 8 -16.08 -2.25 -5.49
C PRO A 8 -15.85 -3.49 -6.40
N ASN A 9 -16.43 -3.53 -7.59
CA ASN A 9 -16.38 -4.71 -8.47
C ASN A 9 -15.14 -4.79 -9.39
N GLN A 10 -14.15 -3.90 -9.21
CA GLN A 10 -12.99 -3.82 -10.11
C GLN A 10 -11.64 -3.61 -9.42
N ARG A 11 -11.59 -3.62 -8.07
CA ARG A 11 -10.39 -3.31 -7.30
C ARG A 11 -10.30 -4.18 -6.05
N ILE A 12 -9.08 -4.53 -5.65
CA ILE A 12 -8.83 -5.14 -4.34
C ILE A 12 -9.12 -4.12 -3.24
N SER A 13 -9.56 -4.60 -2.08
CA SER A 13 -9.78 -3.72 -0.93
C SER A 13 -8.44 -3.29 -0.30
N PRO A 14 -8.42 -2.18 0.45
CA PRO A 14 -7.22 -1.77 1.19
C PRO A 14 -6.74 -2.87 2.14
N GLN A 15 -7.67 -3.59 2.77
CA GLN A 15 -7.36 -4.71 3.66
C GLN A 15 -6.65 -5.85 2.91
N HIS A 16 -7.08 -6.15 1.69
CA HIS A 16 -6.42 -7.16 0.86
C HIS A 16 -5.02 -6.70 0.43
N ALA A 17 -4.84 -5.41 0.09
CA ALA A 17 -3.54 -4.84 -0.21
C ALA A 17 -2.58 -4.90 0.99
N MET A 18 -3.08 -4.60 2.19
CA MET A 18 -2.35 -4.75 3.45
C MET A 18 -1.90 -6.19 3.70
N GLN A 19 -2.77 -7.17 3.42
CA GLN A 19 -2.40 -8.59 3.53
C GLN A 19 -1.28 -8.97 2.56
N ILE A 20 -1.36 -8.52 1.30
CA ILE A 20 -0.31 -8.73 0.31
C ILE A 20 1.01 -8.10 0.76
N ALA A 21 0.95 -6.87 1.28
CA ALA A 21 2.13 -6.14 1.73
C ALA A 21 2.81 -6.83 2.92
N VAL A 22 2.05 -7.24 3.95
CA VAL A 22 2.59 -7.92 5.14
C VAL A 22 3.12 -9.33 4.82
N GLN A 23 2.52 -10.02 3.84
CA GLN A 23 3.07 -11.30 3.35
C GLN A 23 4.45 -11.11 2.72
N ARG A 24 4.71 -9.94 2.12
CA ARG A 24 5.96 -9.66 1.42
C ARG A 24 7.02 -9.02 2.31
N VAL A 25 6.60 -8.16 3.24
CA VAL A 25 7.41 -7.54 4.28
C VAL A 25 6.75 -7.82 5.62
N PRO A 26 7.19 -8.83 6.38
CA PRO A 26 6.60 -9.14 7.67
C PRO A 26 6.91 -8.02 8.67
N GLY A 27 5.86 -7.48 9.28
CA GLY A 27 5.98 -6.40 10.26
C GLY A 27 4.63 -5.85 10.69
N GLN A 28 4.67 -4.74 11.41
CA GLN A 28 3.49 -4.00 11.84
C GLN A 28 3.18 -2.91 10.81
N ILE A 29 1.94 -2.91 10.30
CA ILE A 29 1.47 -1.78 9.47
C ILE A 29 1.32 -0.57 10.39
N ILE A 30 2.05 0.50 10.08
CA ILE A 30 2.04 1.75 10.84
C ILE A 30 1.23 2.84 10.14
N HIS A 31 1.12 2.76 8.81
CA HIS A 31 0.34 3.69 8.01
C HIS A 31 -0.13 3.01 6.71
N TYR A 32 -1.24 3.48 6.16
CA TYR A 32 -1.64 3.14 4.80
C TYR A 32 -2.24 4.36 4.10
N GLY A 33 -1.82 4.56 2.86
CA GLY A 33 -2.23 5.62 1.97
C GLY A 33 -2.90 5.07 0.71
N MET A 34 -3.36 6.01 -0.10
CA MET A 34 -3.98 5.76 -1.39
C MET A 34 -3.65 6.93 -2.30
N ASP A 35 -2.93 6.67 -3.37
CA ASP A 35 -2.68 7.67 -4.41
C ASP A 35 -3.27 7.22 -5.75
N MET A 36 -3.55 8.17 -6.63
CA MET A 36 -4.06 7.94 -7.97
C MET A 36 -3.04 8.37 -9.03
N GLU A 37 -2.24 7.40 -9.46
CA GLU A 37 -1.22 7.58 -10.47
C GLU A 37 -1.76 7.21 -11.86
N ASN A 38 -1.80 8.17 -12.80
CA ASN A 38 -2.23 7.93 -14.19
C ASN A 38 -3.60 7.24 -14.32
N GLY A 39 -4.56 7.56 -13.43
CA GLY A 39 -5.89 6.95 -13.39
C GLY A 39 -5.93 5.54 -12.77
N THR A 40 -4.80 5.04 -12.29
CA THR A 40 -4.69 3.82 -11.49
C THR A 40 -4.52 4.23 -10.04
N LEU A 41 -5.33 3.69 -9.13
CA LEU A 41 -5.09 3.88 -7.70
C LEU A 41 -4.17 2.80 -7.17
N ILE A 42 -3.22 3.27 -6.37
CA ILE A 42 -2.14 2.55 -5.75
C ILE A 42 -2.37 2.64 -4.25
N TYR A 43 -2.29 1.51 -3.59
CA TYR A 43 -2.25 1.45 -2.14
C TYR A 43 -0.81 1.55 -1.69
N GLU A 44 -0.51 2.48 -0.82
CA GLU A 44 0.79 2.61 -0.17
C GLU A 44 0.66 2.05 1.25
N ILE A 45 1.50 1.09 1.62
CA ILE A 45 1.46 0.46 2.93
C ILE A 45 2.83 0.59 3.58
N PHE A 46 2.86 1.29 4.71
CA PHE A 46 4.07 1.48 5.50
C PHE A 46 4.14 0.42 6.59
N ILE A 47 5.21 -0.36 6.58
CA ILE A 47 5.41 -1.50 7.47
C ILE A 47 6.67 -1.30 8.29
N LEU A 48 6.51 -1.22 9.61
CA LEU A 48 7.61 -1.28 10.57
C LEU A 48 8.01 -2.73 10.80
N THR A 49 9.23 -3.06 10.41
CA THR A 49 9.81 -4.39 10.61
C THR A 49 10.38 -4.55 12.03
N ALA A 50 10.63 -5.79 12.44
CA ALA A 50 11.29 -6.10 13.71
C ALA A 50 12.72 -5.53 13.83
N HIS A 51 13.32 -5.11 12.71
CA HIS A 51 14.63 -4.46 12.66
C HIS A 51 14.55 -2.92 12.76
N ASN A 52 13.40 -2.36 13.17
CA ASN A 52 13.17 -0.92 13.24
C ASN A 52 13.31 -0.18 11.90
N LYS A 53 13.25 -0.90 10.77
CA LYS A 53 13.20 -0.32 9.42
C LYS A 53 11.75 -0.17 8.98
N ILE A 54 11.44 0.95 8.35
CA ILE A 54 10.15 1.19 7.72
C ILE A 54 10.28 0.84 6.25
N TYR A 55 9.33 0.08 5.73
CA TYR A 55 9.23 -0.19 4.30
C TYR A 55 7.91 0.36 3.77
N GLU A 56 7.98 1.06 2.66
CA GLU A 56 6.84 1.39 1.83
C GLU A 56 6.60 0.27 0.81
N VAL A 57 5.38 -0.24 0.77
CA VAL A 57 4.93 -1.23 -0.21
C VAL A 57 3.79 -0.64 -1.03
N GLU A 58 4.04 -0.44 -2.32
CA GLU A 58 3.02 0.03 -3.26
C GLU A 58 2.32 -1.16 -3.95
N VAL A 59 1.00 -1.21 -3.86
CA VAL A 59 0.17 -2.27 -4.42
C VAL A 59 -0.86 -1.68 -5.38
N ASN A 60 -0.87 -2.16 -6.62
CA ASN A 60 -1.84 -1.73 -7.61
C ASN A 60 -3.26 -2.16 -7.20
N ALA A 61 -4.16 -1.21 -6.94
CA ALA A 61 -5.50 -1.53 -6.46
C ALA A 61 -6.35 -2.29 -7.48
N LYS A 62 -6.06 -2.21 -8.79
CA LYS A 62 -6.81 -2.92 -9.83
C LYS A 62 -6.42 -4.39 -9.93
N THR A 63 -5.13 -4.71 -9.73
CA THR A 63 -4.59 -6.06 -9.98
C THR A 63 -4.07 -6.78 -8.74
N GLY A 64 -3.81 -6.06 -7.64
CA GLY A 64 -3.14 -6.57 -6.45
C GLY A 64 -1.64 -6.83 -6.64
N VAL A 65 -1.05 -6.40 -7.76
CA VAL A 65 0.38 -6.58 -8.01
C VAL A 65 1.18 -5.55 -7.24
N ILE A 66 2.19 -5.99 -6.51
CA ILE A 66 3.18 -5.12 -5.88
C ILE A 66 3.98 -4.42 -6.97
N ARG A 67 3.95 -3.09 -6.99
CA ARG A 67 4.71 -2.24 -7.91
C ARG A 67 6.10 -1.96 -7.38
N LYS A 68 6.20 -1.70 -6.07
CA LYS A 68 7.40 -1.16 -5.43
C LYS A 68 7.49 -1.64 -3.99
N ILE A 69 8.72 -1.84 -3.54
CA ILE A 69 9.06 -2.08 -2.13
C ILE A 69 10.34 -1.30 -1.87
N GLU A 70 10.25 -0.25 -1.07
CA GLU A 70 11.40 0.58 -0.72
C GLU A 70 11.52 0.73 0.78
N GLU A 71 12.75 0.80 1.26
CA GLU A 71 13.02 1.12 2.66
C GLU A 71 12.91 2.63 2.82
N GLU A 72 11.94 3.08 3.62
CA GLU A 72 11.77 4.48 3.95
C GLU A 72 12.89 4.88 4.91
N ASN A 73 13.87 5.60 4.37
CA ASN A 73 15.07 6.05 5.08
C ASN A 73 14.99 7.55 5.37
N ASP A 74 13.80 8.09 5.64
CA ASP A 74 13.64 9.50 6.04
C ASP A 74 14.22 9.69 7.45
N TYR A 75 15.56 9.75 7.49
CA TYR A 75 16.38 10.37 8.51
C TYR A 75 16.66 11.79 8.02
N ASP A 76 15.72 12.72 8.27
CA ASP A 76 16.05 14.15 8.35
C ASP A 76 16.36 14.53 9.81
#